data_AF-A0A0W8FDN9-F1
#
_entry.id   AF-A0A0W8FDN9-F1
#
_cell.length_a   1.000
_cell.length_b   1.000
_cell.length_c   1.000
_cell.angle_alpha   90.00
_cell.angle_beta   90.00
_cell.angle_gamma   90.00
#
_symmetry.space_group_name_H-M   'P 1'
#
loop_
_entity.id
_entity.type
_entity.pdbx_description
1 polymer ?
#
loop_
_entity_poly.entity_id
_entity_poly.type
_entity_poly.pdbx_seq_one_letter_code
_entity_poly.pdbx_strand_id
1 'polypeptide(L)'
;MSFEADLDAILREGKEKTALDMLKAIMSSYGEIPYVFSFMKDNPEILISKVLYNNAIKESSSLDERTIELISIAVSAAIRCSHCMRLHIRTASKLGVPDDQIAAAVFMAGNLCAASVLSSAARRLDEESEICPICELASKSSELQGEVKN
;
A
#
# COMPACT_ATOMS: atom_id res chain seq x y z
N MET A 1 -9.91 -16.62 -10.61
CA MET A 1 -11.20 -17.34 -10.54
C MET A 1 -12.23 -16.24 -10.58
N SER A 2 -13.31 -16.30 -11.34
CA SER A 2 -14.25 -15.16 -11.30
C SER A 2 -14.83 -15.01 -9.90
N PHE A 3 -15.10 -13.78 -9.50
CA PHE A 3 -15.68 -13.46 -8.19
C PHE A 3 -16.95 -14.28 -7.90
N GLU A 4 -17.81 -14.47 -8.89
CA GLU A 4 -19.01 -15.29 -8.81
C GLU A 4 -18.69 -16.77 -8.52
N ALA A 5 -17.63 -17.32 -9.12
CA ALA A 5 -17.22 -18.70 -8.87
C ALA A 5 -16.72 -18.90 -7.43
N ASP A 6 -16.02 -17.91 -6.86
CA ASP A 6 -15.59 -17.96 -5.46
C ASP A 6 -16.81 -17.88 -4.52
N LEU A 7 -17.83 -17.05 -4.83
CA LEU A 7 -19.07 -16.98 -4.05
C LEU A 7 -19.89 -18.28 -4.12
N ASP A 8 -20.00 -18.87 -5.31
CA ASP A 8 -20.68 -20.15 -5.50
C ASP A 8 -19.98 -21.27 -4.72
N ALA A 9 -18.64 -21.28 -4.68
CA ALA A 9 -17.88 -22.22 -3.88
C ALA A 9 -18.21 -22.09 -2.38
N ILE A 10 -18.31 -20.87 -1.85
CA ILE A 10 -18.68 -20.62 -0.44
C ILE A 10 -20.06 -21.21 -0.14
N LEU A 11 -21.04 -20.94 -1.00
CA LEU A 11 -22.42 -21.42 -0.82
C LEU A 11 -22.53 -22.94 -0.92
N ARG A 12 -21.79 -23.55 -1.84
CA ARG A 12 -21.89 -24.99 -2.13
C ARG A 12 -21.05 -25.86 -1.18
N GLU A 13 -19.90 -25.35 -0.75
CA GLU A 13 -18.88 -26.14 -0.05
C GLU A 13 -18.68 -25.72 1.42
N GLY A 14 -19.23 -24.57 1.81
CA GLY A 14 -19.07 -24.01 3.14
C GLY A 14 -17.76 -23.23 3.33
N LYS A 15 -17.74 -22.38 4.35
CA LYS A 15 -16.64 -21.45 4.63
C LYS A 15 -15.35 -22.17 5.04
N GLU A 16 -15.43 -23.26 5.78
CA GLU A 16 -14.25 -23.97 6.29
C GLU A 16 -13.44 -24.59 5.15
N LYS A 17 -14.12 -25.29 4.25
CA LYS A 17 -13.48 -25.90 3.07
C LYS A 17 -12.96 -24.83 2.12
N THR A 18 -13.76 -23.80 1.85
CA THR A 18 -13.36 -22.70 0.97
C THR A 18 -12.12 -21.98 1.48
N ALA A 19 -12.05 -21.68 2.78
CA ALA A 19 -10.88 -21.07 3.39
C ALA A 19 -9.62 -21.93 3.23
N LEU A 20 -9.73 -23.25 3.42
CA LEU A 20 -8.60 -24.17 3.19
C LEU A 20 -8.16 -24.20 1.73
N ASP A 21 -9.09 -24.20 0.79
CA ASP A 21 -8.78 -24.23 -0.64
C ASP A 21 -8.17 -22.90 -1.12
N MET A 22 -8.63 -21.76 -0.59
CA MET A 22 -7.98 -20.47 -0.80
C MET A 22 -6.55 -20.42 -0.25
N LEU A 23 -6.28 -21.00 0.92
CA LEU A 23 -4.92 -21.11 1.46
C LEU A 23 -4.00 -21.97 0.57
N LYS A 24 -4.53 -23.06 -0.01
CA LYS A 24 -3.79 -23.87 -0.99
C LYS A 24 -3.49 -23.08 -2.26
N ALA A 25 -4.45 -22.30 -2.75
CA ALA A 25 -4.24 -21.42 -3.90
C ALA A 25 -3.17 -20.35 -3.62
N ILE A 26 -3.18 -19.74 -2.45
CA ILE A 26 -2.14 -18.79 -1.99
C ILE A 26 -0.76 -19.47 -1.96
N MET A 27 -0.66 -20.66 -1.37
CA MET A 27 0.58 -21.45 -1.35
C MET A 27 1.09 -21.74 -2.76
N SER A 28 0.19 -22.08 -3.69
CA SER A 28 0.55 -22.33 -5.08
C SER A 28 1.06 -21.09 -5.80
N SER A 29 0.43 -19.93 -5.56
CA SER A 29 0.78 -18.66 -6.22
C SER A 29 2.06 -18.05 -5.67
N TYR A 30 2.18 -17.93 -4.35
CA TYR A 30 3.32 -17.26 -3.71
C TYR A 30 4.47 -18.22 -3.37
N GLY A 31 4.21 -19.53 -3.29
CA GLY A 31 5.16 -20.55 -2.82
C GLY A 31 5.34 -20.57 -1.29
N GLU A 32 4.63 -19.70 -0.58
CA GLU A 32 4.51 -19.70 0.88
C GLU A 32 3.11 -19.18 1.25
N ILE A 33 2.61 -19.50 2.45
CA ILE A 33 1.41 -18.85 3.00
C ILE A 33 1.88 -17.70 3.89
N PRO A 34 1.65 -16.43 3.51
CA PRO A 34 1.94 -15.30 4.38
C PRO A 34 1.31 -15.47 5.76
N TYR A 35 2.08 -15.15 6.81
CA TYR A 35 1.66 -15.33 8.20
C TYR A 35 0.27 -14.75 8.50
N VAL A 36 -0.06 -13.59 7.91
CA VAL A 36 -1.36 -12.95 8.09
C VAL A 36 -2.53 -13.86 7.66
N PHE A 37 -2.41 -14.61 6.57
CA PHE A 37 -3.44 -15.55 6.14
C PHE A 37 -3.48 -16.80 7.02
N SER A 38 -2.31 -17.27 7.48
CA SER A 38 -2.25 -18.36 8.45
C SER A 38 -2.92 -17.98 9.78
N PHE A 39 -2.72 -16.75 10.23
CA PHE A 39 -3.35 -16.21 11.44
C PHE A 39 -4.87 -16.09 11.27
N MET A 40 -5.35 -15.70 10.08
CA MET A 40 -6.78 -15.60 9.77
C MET A 40 -7.46 -16.96 9.57
N LYS A 41 -6.72 -18.08 9.46
CA LYS A 41 -7.27 -19.42 9.20
C LYS A 41 -8.36 -19.83 10.19
N ASP A 42 -8.21 -19.46 11.46
CA ASP A 42 -9.17 -19.81 12.52
C ASP A 42 -10.44 -18.94 12.48
N ASN A 43 -10.49 -17.94 11.60
CA ASN A 43 -11.65 -17.08 11.35
C ASN A 43 -11.96 -17.08 9.83
N PRO A 44 -12.56 -18.17 9.30
CA PRO A 44 -12.74 -18.38 7.86
C PRO A 44 -13.40 -17.22 7.13
N GLU A 45 -14.40 -16.57 7.73
CA GLU A 45 -15.11 -15.43 7.15
C GLU A 45 -14.18 -14.23 6.92
N ILE A 46 -13.28 -13.95 7.87
CA ILE A 46 -12.30 -12.88 7.75
C ILE A 46 -11.27 -13.21 6.68
N LEU A 47 -10.77 -14.46 6.67
CA LEU A 47 -9.82 -14.92 5.66
C LEU A 47 -10.42 -14.85 4.25
N ILE A 48 -11.60 -15.44 4.05
CA ILE A 48 -12.30 -15.46 2.76
C ILE A 48 -12.57 -14.03 2.29
N SER A 49 -13.12 -13.18 3.15
CA SER A 49 -13.42 -11.79 2.78
C SER A 49 -12.16 -11.04 2.34
N LYS A 50 -11.03 -11.26 3.04
CA LYS A 50 -9.76 -10.64 2.69
C LYS A 50 -9.20 -11.17 1.37
N VAL A 51 -9.30 -12.48 1.11
CA VAL A 51 -8.84 -13.09 -0.13
C VAL A 51 -9.69 -12.66 -1.32
N LEU A 52 -11.02 -12.66 -1.18
CA LEU A 52 -11.94 -12.14 -2.20
C LEU A 52 -11.61 -10.68 -2.56
N TYR A 53 -11.42 -9.83 -1.55
CA TYR A 53 -11.05 -8.42 -1.77
C TYR A 53 -9.71 -8.29 -2.51
N ASN A 54 -8.70 -9.07 -2.11
CA ASN A 54 -7.41 -9.04 -2.80
C ASN A 54 -7.50 -9.52 -4.25
N ASN A 55 -8.25 -10.61 -4.49
CA ASN A 55 -8.47 -11.14 -5.84
C ASN A 55 -9.20 -10.11 -6.70
N ALA A 56 -10.26 -9.48 -6.18
CA ALA A 56 -11.01 -8.46 -6.90
C ALA A 56 -10.13 -7.26 -7.30
N ILE A 57 -9.22 -6.80 -6.43
CA ILE A 57 -8.24 -5.77 -6.79
C ILE A 57 -7.33 -6.24 -7.92
N LYS A 58 -6.79 -7.46 -7.82
CA LYS A 58 -5.86 -7.99 -8.82
C LYS A 58 -6.55 -8.20 -10.18
N GLU A 59 -7.76 -8.76 -10.18
CA GLU A 59 -8.52 -9.09 -11.39
C GLU A 59 -9.13 -7.85 -12.07
N SER A 60 -9.42 -6.79 -11.32
CA SER A 60 -9.86 -5.50 -11.89
C SER A 60 -8.70 -4.62 -12.38
N SER A 61 -7.46 -4.98 -12.05
CA SER A 61 -6.28 -4.22 -12.46
C SER A 61 -5.99 -4.41 -13.95
N SER A 62 -5.69 -3.32 -14.65
CA SER A 62 -5.15 -3.35 -16.01
C SER A 62 -3.63 -3.51 -16.06
N LEU A 63 -2.98 -3.63 -14.90
CA LEU A 63 -1.53 -3.78 -14.79
C LEU A 63 -1.12 -5.25 -14.91
N ASP A 64 0.02 -5.49 -15.57
CA ASP A 64 0.61 -6.82 -15.59
C ASP A 64 1.23 -7.19 -14.23
N GLU A 65 1.46 -8.48 -14.00
CA GLU A 65 1.93 -8.99 -12.72
C GLU A 65 3.30 -8.43 -12.29
N ARG A 66 4.21 -8.13 -13.23
CA ARG A 66 5.51 -7.56 -12.90
C ARG A 66 5.36 -6.14 -12.37
N THR A 67 4.50 -5.35 -13.03
CA THR A 67 4.18 -4.00 -12.58
C THR A 67 3.52 -4.01 -11.20
N ILE A 68 2.58 -4.93 -10.95
CA ILE A 68 1.93 -5.08 -9.64
C ILE A 68 2.96 -5.38 -8.54
N GLU A 69 3.90 -6.29 -8.78
CA GLU A 69 4.93 -6.62 -7.79
C GLU A 69 5.90 -5.47 -7.55
N LEU A 70 6.31 -4.73 -8.58
CA LEU A 70 7.16 -3.53 -8.40
C LEU A 70 6.46 -2.46 -7.55
N ILE A 71 5.17 -2.21 -7.77
CA ILE A 71 4.36 -1.31 -6.92
C ILE A 71 4.32 -1.85 -5.49
N SER A 72 4.07 -3.15 -5.33
CA SER A 72 3.97 -3.79 -4.02
C SER A 72 5.29 -3.70 -3.23
N ILE A 73 6.43 -3.84 -3.91
CA ILE A 73 7.77 -3.63 -3.33
C ILE A 73 7.96 -2.17 -2.92
N ALA A 74 7.65 -1.20 -3.80
CA ALA A 74 7.79 0.22 -3.49
C ALA A 74 6.94 0.63 -2.28
N VAL A 75 5.67 0.19 -2.23
CA VAL A 75 4.78 0.44 -1.09
C VAL A 75 5.30 -0.24 0.17
N SER A 76 5.74 -1.50 0.08
CA SER A 76 6.32 -2.24 1.20
C SER A 76 7.55 -1.54 1.79
N ALA A 77 8.40 -0.98 0.94
CA ALA A 77 9.56 -0.18 1.34
C ALA A 77 9.13 1.11 2.04
N ALA A 78 8.18 1.86 1.46
CA ALA A 78 7.68 3.11 2.01
C ALA A 78 7.06 2.94 3.41
N ILE A 79 6.26 1.89 3.62
CA ILE A 79 5.64 1.58 4.92
C ILE A 79 6.54 0.75 5.84
N ARG A 80 7.77 0.43 5.41
CA ARG A 80 8.76 -0.36 6.15
C ARG A 80 8.27 -1.76 6.58
N CYS A 81 7.44 -2.41 5.77
CA CYS A 81 6.99 -3.77 6.04
C CYS A 81 8.04 -4.80 5.56
N SER A 82 8.93 -5.23 6.46
CA SER A 82 10.01 -6.17 6.10
C SER A 82 9.49 -7.54 5.61
N HIS A 83 8.36 -8.03 6.15
CA HIS A 83 7.74 -9.29 5.73
C HIS A 83 7.13 -9.18 4.33
N CYS A 84 6.38 -8.11 4.06
CA CYS A 84 5.79 -7.84 2.76
C CYS A 84 6.89 -7.70 1.70
N MET A 85 7.95 -6.95 2.02
CA MET A 85 9.06 -6.73 1.10
C MET A 85 9.76 -8.04 0.72
N ARG A 86 10.02 -8.94 1.68
CA ARG A 86 10.59 -10.26 1.38
C ARG A 86 9.69 -11.09 0.45
N LEU A 87 8.38 -11.11 0.71
CA LEU A 87 7.42 -11.82 -0.11
C LEU A 87 7.42 -11.29 -1.55
N HIS A 88 7.22 -9.99 -1.72
CA HIS A 88 7.08 -9.39 -3.05
C HIS A 88 8.38 -9.40 -3.86
N ILE A 89 9.55 -9.26 -3.22
CA ILE A 89 10.85 -9.44 -3.92
C ILE A 89 10.97 -10.86 -4.47
N ARG A 90 10.62 -11.89 -3.68
CA ARG A 90 10.65 -13.29 -4.13
C ARG A 90 9.67 -13.52 -5.28
N THR A 91 8.47 -12.98 -5.19
CA THR A 91 7.44 -13.09 -6.25
C THR A 91 7.90 -12.41 -7.54
N ALA A 92 8.40 -11.17 -7.46
CA ALA A 92 8.97 -10.46 -8.59
C ALA A 92 10.12 -11.24 -9.25
N SER A 93 11.02 -11.80 -8.45
CA SER A 93 12.13 -12.63 -8.94
C SER A 93 11.63 -13.87 -9.69
N LYS A 94 10.58 -14.55 -9.18
CA LYS A 94 9.96 -15.70 -9.87
C LYS A 94 9.32 -15.31 -11.21
N LEU A 95 8.81 -14.08 -11.33
CA LEU A 95 8.27 -13.52 -12.57
C LEU A 95 9.35 -13.05 -13.56
N GLY A 96 10.63 -13.18 -13.19
CA GLY A 96 11.78 -12.77 -14.00
C GLY A 96 12.02 -11.26 -14.02
N VAL A 97 11.56 -10.53 -13.00
CA VAL A 97 11.88 -9.11 -12.84
C VAL A 97 13.36 -8.99 -12.44
N PRO A 98 14.19 -8.23 -13.19
CA PRO A 98 15.60 -8.10 -12.88
C PRO A 98 15.85 -7.22 -11.64
N ASP A 99 16.98 -7.47 -10.96
CA ASP A 99 17.33 -6.80 -9.69
C ASP A 99 17.43 -5.28 -9.82
N ASP A 100 17.81 -4.76 -10.99
CA ASP A 100 17.89 -3.33 -11.27
C ASP A 100 16.51 -2.65 -11.26
N GLN A 101 15.47 -3.31 -11.76
CA GLN A 101 14.09 -2.83 -11.68
C GLN A 101 13.55 -2.88 -10.24
N ILE A 102 13.88 -3.94 -9.49
CA ILE A 102 13.55 -4.03 -8.06
C ILE A 102 14.23 -2.90 -7.28
N ALA A 103 15.52 -2.66 -7.54
CA ALA A 103 16.27 -1.57 -6.93
C ALA A 103 15.66 -0.21 -7.29
N ALA A 104 15.27 0.00 -8.56
CA ALA A 104 14.60 1.22 -8.99
C ALA A 104 13.30 1.48 -8.21
N ALA A 105 12.45 0.46 -8.00
CA ALA A 105 11.24 0.60 -7.19
C ALA A 105 11.55 1.03 -5.74
N VAL A 106 12.60 0.48 -5.13
CA VAL A 106 13.04 0.85 -3.77
C VAL A 106 13.57 2.29 -3.73
N PHE A 107 14.40 2.70 -4.70
CA PHE A 107 14.91 4.07 -4.78
C PHE A 107 13.80 5.10 -4.99
N MET A 108 12.81 4.78 -5.83
CA MET A 108 11.63 5.62 -6.04
C MET A 108 10.83 5.81 -4.75
N ALA A 109 10.60 4.73 -4.01
CA ALA A 109 9.94 4.81 -2.70
C ALA A 109 10.72 5.71 -1.72
N GLY A 110 12.03 5.51 -1.61
CA GLY A 110 12.89 6.32 -0.74
C GLY A 110 12.87 7.81 -1.10
N ASN A 111 12.99 8.13 -2.39
CA ASN A 111 12.95 9.51 -2.87
C ASN A 111 11.62 10.20 -2.55
N LEU A 112 10.49 9.53 -2.79
CA LEU A 112 9.16 10.08 -2.49
C LEU A 112 8.92 10.24 -0.99
N CYS A 113 9.39 9.30 -0.16
CA CYS A 113 9.34 9.44 1.29
C CYS A 113 10.16 10.65 1.77
N ALA A 114 11.37 10.84 1.26
CA ALA A 114 12.20 12.00 1.59
C ALA A 114 11.55 13.33 1.17
N ALA A 115 11.02 13.38 -0.06
CA ALA A 115 10.29 14.55 -0.55
C ALA A 115 9.04 14.86 0.29
N SER A 116 8.30 13.84 0.72
CA SER A 116 7.13 14.00 1.59
C SER A 116 7.50 14.63 2.94
N VAL A 117 8.60 14.17 3.56
CA VAL A 117 9.11 14.74 4.82
C VAL A 117 9.50 16.20 4.63
N LEU A 118 10.30 16.50 3.61
CA LEU A 118 10.76 17.87 3.35
C LEU A 118 9.59 18.81 3.04
N SER A 119 8.66 18.39 2.18
CA SER A 119 7.50 19.20 1.81
C SER A 119 6.56 19.44 2.98
N SER A 120 6.31 18.43 3.83
CA SER A 120 5.39 18.59 4.97
C SER A 120 6.02 19.41 6.10
N ALA A 121 7.28 19.16 6.42
CA ALA A 121 7.98 19.87 7.49
C ALA A 121 8.27 21.34 7.11
N ALA A 122 8.74 21.62 5.89
CA ALA A 122 9.06 22.99 5.47
C ALA A 122 7.82 23.90 5.51
N ARG A 123 6.66 23.44 5.00
CA ARG A 123 5.41 24.20 5.09
C ARG A 123 5.03 24.55 6.52
N ARG A 124 5.22 23.59 7.44
CA ARG A 124 4.89 23.82 8.85
C ARG A 124 5.87 24.78 9.52
N LEU A 125 7.15 24.78 9.12
CA LEU A 125 8.10 25.80 9.57
C LEU A 125 7.70 27.20 9.10
N ASP A 126 7.25 27.34 7.85
CA ASP A 126 6.78 28.61 7.33
C ASP A 126 5.51 29.07 8.06
N GLU A 127 4.52 28.18 8.24
CA GLU A 127 3.27 28.46 8.97
C GLU A 127 3.53 28.91 10.42
N GLU A 128 4.38 28.20 11.17
CA GLU A 128 4.71 28.58 12.55
C GLU A 128 5.51 29.90 12.61
N SER A 129 6.31 30.21 11.58
CA SER A 129 7.06 31.48 11.50
C SER A 129 6.15 32.69 11.28
N GLU A 130 4.97 32.48 10.69
CA GLU A 130 3.93 33.50 10.54
C GLU A 130 3.06 33.68 11.79
N ILE A 131 3.24 32.86 12.84
CA ILE A 131 2.49 32.98 14.09
C ILE A 131 3.34 33.75 15.11
N CYS A 132 2.81 34.85 15.65
CA CYS A 132 3.48 35.56 16.74
C CYS A 132 3.51 34.68 18.01
N PRO A 133 4.67 34.37 18.61
CA PRO A 133 4.78 33.44 19.74
C PRO A 133 4.19 34.00 21.06
N ILE A 134 3.87 35.30 21.11
CA ILE A 134 3.33 35.96 22.31
C ILE A 134 1.80 36.03 22.26
N CYS A 135 1.23 36.27 21.08
CA CYS A 135 -0.22 36.49 20.95
C CYS A 135 -0.94 35.45 20.06
N GLU A 136 -0.21 34.48 19.48
CA GLU A 136 -0.74 33.38 18.66
C GLU A 136 -1.57 33.83 17.43
N LEU A 137 -1.42 35.08 17.01
CA LEU A 137 -2.07 35.62 15.82
C LEU A 137 -1.17 35.45 14.59
N ALA A 138 -1.76 35.00 13.48
CA ALA A 138 -1.08 34.93 12.18
C ALA A 138 -0.78 36.34 11.66
N SER A 139 0.45 36.57 11.19
CA SER A 139 0.93 37.81 10.62
C SER A 139 0.38 38.02 9.20
N LYS A 140 -0.92 38.27 9.05
CA LYS A 140 -1.47 38.72 7.76
C LYS A 140 -0.97 40.13 7.45
N SER A 141 0.08 40.24 6.64
CA SER A 141 0.42 41.47 5.91
C SER A 141 -0.10 41.39 4.47
N SER A 142 -1.32 41.88 4.25
CA SER A 142 -1.88 42.30 2.94
C SER A 142 -3.38 42.51 3.15
N GLU A 143 -3.86 43.70 3.53
CA GLU A 143 -4.74 44.46 2.63
C GLU A 143 -4.95 45.95 3.01
N LEU A 144 -4.20 46.53 3.96
CA LEU A 144 -4.50 47.88 4.48
C LEU A 144 -3.35 48.91 4.47
N GLN A 145 -2.31 48.74 3.66
CA GLN A 145 -1.32 49.80 3.43
C GLN A 145 -1.32 50.28 1.99
N GLY A 146 -2.34 51.07 1.66
CA GLY A 146 -2.43 51.71 0.36
C GLY A 146 -3.48 52.82 0.34
N GLU A 147 -3.35 53.84 1.18
CA GLU A 147 -3.86 55.19 0.93
C GLU A 147 -3.45 56.18 2.03
N VAL A 148 -2.23 56.70 1.94
CA VAL A 148 -1.96 58.11 2.32
C VAL A 148 -1.08 58.66 1.19
N LYS A 149 -1.74 59.15 0.13
CA LYS A 149 -1.11 60.06 -0.83
C LYS A 149 -1.21 61.47 -0.25
N ASN A 150 -0.06 62.11 -0.06
CA ASN A 150 0.02 63.58 -0.06
C ASN A 150 -0.22 64.09 -1.48
#